data_AF-A0A0V8QFC5-F1
#
_entry.id   AF-A0A0V8QFC5-F1
#
_cell.length_a   1.000
_cell.length_b   1.000
_cell.length_c   1.000
_cell.angle_alpha   90.00
_cell.angle_beta   90.00
_cell.angle_gamma   90.00
#
_symmetry.space_group_name_H-M   'P 1'
#
loop_
_entity.id
_entity.type
_entity.pdbx_description
1 polymer ?
#
loop_
_entity_poly.entity_id
_entity_poly.type
_entity_poly.pdbx_seq_one_letter_code
_entity_poly.pdbx_strand_id
1 'polypeptide(L)'
;MLDYALESGRKKHYLIMRTLALTGCRISELTGVTTQALADGGYKIRNKGKTRDIYIPDKLVKELKEYCKEQNIKKGCIFTGRNGKPITRNGVYRMMQKIADMTGVPLEKAHPHSFRHLFALTYIDTYNNIGELADILGHSSLEITRIYLSSSREQKRNKMNRLNL
;
A
#
# COMPACT_ATOMS: atom_id res chain seq x y z
N MET A 1 -0.23 0.80 -14.51
CA MET A 1 1.05 0.72 -13.76
C MET A 1 1.33 -0.66 -13.18
N LEU A 2 0.42 -1.23 -12.38
CA LEU A 2 0.62 -2.58 -11.80
C LEU A 2 0.70 -3.65 -12.90
N ASP A 3 -0.26 -3.67 -13.81
CA ASP A 3 -0.29 -4.66 -14.91
C ASP A 3 0.96 -4.55 -15.79
N TYR A 4 1.31 -3.33 -16.21
CA TYR A 4 2.56 -3.07 -16.93
C TYR A 4 3.81 -3.60 -16.20
N ALA A 5 3.92 -3.40 -14.88
CA ALA A 5 5.09 -3.87 -14.13
C ALA A 5 5.15 -5.41 -14.05
N LEU A 6 3.98 -6.08 -14.01
CA LEU A 6 3.88 -7.53 -14.05
C LEU A 6 4.27 -8.05 -15.44
N GLU A 7 3.69 -7.49 -16.51
CA GLU A 7 3.91 -7.88 -17.90
C GLU A 7 5.34 -7.58 -18.37
N SER A 8 5.96 -6.51 -17.89
CA SER A 8 7.33 -6.12 -18.24
C SER A 8 8.41 -6.95 -17.53
N GLY A 9 8.05 -8.03 -16.83
CA GLY A 9 8.98 -8.86 -16.06
C GLY A 9 9.60 -8.16 -14.84
N ARG A 10 9.06 -7.00 -14.43
CA ARG A 10 9.59 -6.21 -13.30
C ARG A 10 8.95 -6.65 -11.99
N LYS A 11 8.98 -7.95 -11.68
CA LYS A 11 8.28 -8.59 -10.55
C LYS A 11 8.51 -7.87 -9.21
N LYS A 12 9.74 -7.48 -8.89
CA LYS A 12 10.05 -6.68 -7.68
C LYS A 12 9.28 -5.36 -7.63
N HIS A 13 9.22 -4.62 -8.73
CA HIS A 13 8.55 -3.32 -8.78
C HIS A 13 7.03 -3.48 -8.65
N TYR A 14 6.48 -4.50 -9.32
CA TYR A 14 5.08 -4.89 -9.19
C TYR A 14 4.73 -5.18 -7.72
N LEU A 15 5.52 -6.03 -7.05
CA LEU A 15 5.28 -6.41 -5.66
C LEU A 15 5.41 -5.22 -4.70
N ILE A 16 6.35 -4.30 -4.92
CA ILE A 16 6.45 -3.07 -4.12
C ILE A 16 5.16 -2.24 -4.24
N MET A 17 4.71 -1.98 -5.48
CA MET A 17 3.48 -1.19 -5.71
C MET A 17 2.25 -1.90 -5.16
N ARG A 18 2.16 -3.22 -5.33
CA ARG A 18 1.05 -4.04 -4.83
C ARG A 18 0.99 -4.04 -3.30
N THR A 19 2.13 -4.13 -2.62
CA THR A 19 2.21 -4.01 -1.17
C THR A 19 1.73 -2.65 -0.69
N LEU A 20 2.16 -1.56 -1.33
CA LEU A 20 1.66 -0.21 -1.00
C LEU A 20 0.15 -0.09 -1.22
N ALA A 21 -0.36 -0.67 -2.31
CA ALA A 21 -1.78 -0.63 -2.68
C ALA A 21 -2.68 -1.42 -1.72
N LEU A 22 -2.22 -2.59 -1.25
CA LEU A 22 -3.05 -3.53 -0.47
C LEU A 22 -2.93 -3.35 1.04
N THR A 23 -1.88 -2.71 1.54
CA THR A 23 -1.67 -2.49 2.98
C THR A 23 -1.86 -1.03 3.39
N GLY A 24 -1.84 -0.11 2.42
CA GLY A 24 -1.85 1.33 2.68
C GLY A 24 -0.65 1.82 3.50
N CYS A 25 0.42 1.03 3.66
CA CYS A 25 1.57 1.42 4.46
C CYS A 25 2.30 2.65 3.87
N ARG A 26 2.97 3.42 4.72
CA ARG A 26 3.84 4.50 4.24
C ARG A 26 5.08 3.88 3.62
N ILE A 27 5.66 4.57 2.65
CA ILE A 27 6.93 4.15 2.02
C ILE A 27 8.07 3.93 3.03
N SER A 28 8.12 4.72 4.11
CA SER A 28 9.10 4.56 5.19
C SER A 28 8.89 3.29 6.02
N GLU A 29 7.69 2.71 5.99
CA GLU A 29 7.30 1.51 6.73
C GLU A 29 7.46 0.25 5.86
N LEU A 30 7.67 0.40 4.55
CA LEU A 30 7.85 -0.70 3.60
C LEU A 30 9.04 -1.61 3.97
N THR A 31 10.07 -1.06 4.62
CA THR A 31 11.22 -1.83 5.09
C THR A 31 10.88 -2.83 6.20
N GLY A 32 9.73 -2.68 6.85
CA GLY A 32 9.20 -3.65 7.82
C GLY A 32 8.60 -4.91 7.18
N VAL A 33 8.43 -4.92 5.85
CA VAL A 33 8.01 -6.10 5.08
C VAL A 33 9.19 -7.07 4.98
N THR A 34 9.25 -7.94 5.99
CA THR A 34 10.31 -8.93 6.18
C THR A 34 9.79 -10.34 6.02
N THR A 35 10.68 -11.32 5.86
CA THR A 35 10.30 -12.74 5.87
C THR A 35 9.54 -13.14 7.14
N GLN A 36 9.91 -12.55 8.29
CA GLN A 36 9.20 -12.74 9.56
C GLN A 36 7.80 -12.14 9.52
N ALA A 37 7.66 -10.91 9.01
CA ALA A 37 6.35 -10.27 8.85
C ALA A 37 5.39 -11.10 7.97
N LEU A 38 5.90 -11.79 6.95
CA LEU A 38 5.10 -12.72 6.14
C LEU A 38 4.70 -14.00 6.88
N ALA A 39 5.50 -14.43 7.86
CA ALA A 39 5.15 -15.57 8.71
C ALA A 39 4.04 -15.17 9.70
N ASP A 40 4.12 -13.95 10.22
CA ASP A 40 3.20 -13.42 11.23
C ASP A 40 1.93 -12.79 10.63
N GLY A 41 1.82 -12.70 9.30
CA GLY A 41 0.70 -12.07 8.59
C GLY A 41 0.69 -10.52 8.68
N GLY A 42 1.75 -9.93 9.21
CA GLY A 42 1.82 -8.50 9.47
C GLY A 42 3.04 -8.11 10.29
N TYR A 43 3.13 -6.84 10.64
CA TYR A 43 4.18 -6.31 11.51
C TYR A 43 3.74 -5.04 12.23
N LYS A 44 4.33 -4.80 13.40
CA LYS A 44 4.11 -3.59 14.18
C LYS A 44 5.07 -2.50 13.76
N ILE A 45 4.56 -1.28 13.67
CA ILE A 45 5.37 -0.08 13.53
C ILE A 45 5.21 0.82 14.74
N ARG A 46 6.27 1.57 15.07
CA ARG A 46 6.25 2.57 16.12
C ARG A 46 6.60 3.93 15.53
N ASN A 47 5.70 4.90 15.66
CA ASN A 47 5.88 6.27 15.19
C ASN A 47 5.54 7.25 16.30
N LYS A 48 6.49 8.08 16.72
CA LYS A 48 6.29 9.16 17.72
C LYS A 48 5.49 8.71 18.95
N GLY A 49 5.84 7.55 19.52
CA GLY A 49 5.19 6.99 20.71
C GLY A 49 3.90 6.20 20.47
N LYS A 50 3.33 6.21 19.26
CA LYS A 50 2.17 5.39 18.89
C LYS A 50 2.59 4.14 18.14
N THR A 51 1.99 3.01 18.49
CA THR A 51 2.17 1.73 17.80
C THR A 51 0.93 1.44 16.97
N ARG A 52 1.12 0.91 15.75
CA ARG A 52 0.04 0.33 14.97
C ARG A 52 0.50 -0.93 14.27
N ASP A 53 -0.44 -1.82 14.01
CA ASP A 53 -0.24 -3.01 13.21
C ASP A 53 -0.43 -2.70 11.72
N ILE A 54 0.40 -3.32 10.88
CA ILE A 54 0.22 -3.38 9.43
C ILE A 54 -0.07 -4.83 9.09
N TYR A 55 -1.26 -5.06 8.55
CA TYR A 55 -1.70 -6.38 8.11
C TYR A 55 -1.31 -6.61 6.65
N ILE A 56 -0.86 -7.82 6.34
CA ILE A 56 -0.50 -8.24 4.97
C ILE A 56 -1.51 -9.31 4.55
N PRO A 57 -2.38 -9.05 3.57
CA PRO A 57 -3.39 -10.03 3.14
C PRO A 57 -2.76 -11.35 2.67
N ASP A 58 -3.42 -12.49 2.94
CA ASP A 58 -2.89 -13.83 2.65
C ASP A 58 -2.46 -14.04 1.19
N LYS A 59 -3.24 -13.49 0.25
CA LYS A 59 -2.89 -13.51 -1.18
C LYS A 59 -1.55 -12.82 -1.44
N LEU A 60 -1.31 -11.67 -0.83
CA LEU A 60 -0.05 -10.94 -0.93
C LEU A 60 1.08 -11.68 -0.21
N VAL A 61 0.81 -12.29 0.95
CA VAL A 61 1.79 -13.13 1.65
C VAL A 61 2.28 -14.27 0.75
N LYS A 62 1.36 -14.95 0.06
CA LYS A 62 1.70 -16.04 -0.87
C LYS A 62 2.61 -15.56 -2.00
N GLU A 63 2.24 -14.46 -2.66
CA GLU A 63 3.04 -13.86 -3.75
C GLU A 63 4.44 -13.42 -3.27
N LEU A 64 4.54 -12.81 -2.09
CA LEU A 64 5.82 -12.37 -1.53
C LEU A 64 6.69 -13.55 -1.07
N LYS A 65 6.11 -14.64 -0.54
CA LYS A 65 6.84 -15.86 -0.19
C LYS A 65 7.43 -16.54 -1.43
N GLU A 66 6.68 -16.59 -2.52
CA GLU A 66 7.19 -17.09 -3.81
C GLU A 66 8.36 -16.25 -4.32
N TYR A 67 8.22 -14.93 -4.29
CA TYR A 67 9.31 -14.03 -4.64
C TYR A 67 10.56 -14.22 -3.75
N CYS A 68 10.39 -14.42 -2.44
CA CYS A 68 11.51 -14.74 -1.55
C CYS A 68 12.22 -16.02 -1.95
N LYS A 69 11.48 -17.06 -2.36
CA LYS A 69 12.05 -18.32 -2.84
C LYS A 69 12.86 -18.12 -4.12
N GLU A 70 12.30 -17.40 -5.10
CA GLU A 70 12.97 -17.10 -6.38
C GLU A 70 14.26 -16.29 -6.20
N GLN A 71 14.27 -15.34 -5.26
CA GLN A 71 15.42 -14.48 -4.99
C GLN A 71 16.34 -15.03 -3.89
N ASN A 72 16.09 -16.24 -3.40
CA ASN A 72 16.82 -16.89 -2.30
C ASN A 72 16.94 -16.00 -1.03
N ILE A 73 15.88 -15.25 -0.72
CA ILE A 73 15.80 -14.37 0.46
C ILE A 73 15.40 -15.23 1.66
N LYS A 74 16.37 -15.53 2.52
CA LYS A 74 16.17 -16.39 3.71
C LYS A 74 15.69 -15.61 4.94
N LYS A 75 16.17 -14.38 5.11
CA LYS A 75 15.88 -13.57 6.30
C LYS A 75 15.97 -12.07 6.00
N GLY A 76 15.15 -11.29 6.68
CA GLY A 76 15.23 -9.83 6.68
C GLY A 76 14.26 -9.17 5.71
N CYS A 77 14.57 -7.93 5.32
CA CYS A 77 13.74 -7.13 4.42
C CYS A 77 13.66 -7.78 3.03
N ILE A 78 12.44 -7.87 2.49
CA ILE A 78 12.18 -8.51 1.19
C ILE A 78 12.57 -7.60 0.03
N PHE A 79 12.44 -6.28 0.24
CA PHE A 79 12.72 -5.29 -0.79
C PHE A 79 14.09 -4.65 -0.57
N THR A 80 15.08 -5.15 -1.32
CA THR A 80 16.46 -4.65 -1.27
C THR A 80 16.87 -3.92 -2.56
N GLY A 81 17.80 -2.96 -2.38
CA GLY A 81 18.53 -2.32 -3.47
C GLY A 81 19.65 -3.22 -4.00
N ARG A 82 20.42 -2.70 -4.98
CA ARG A 82 21.53 -3.44 -5.61
C ARG A 82 22.62 -3.88 -4.62
N ASN A 83 22.76 -3.17 -3.51
CA ASN A 83 23.83 -3.41 -2.53
C ASN A 83 23.36 -4.32 -1.37
N GLY A 84 22.24 -5.04 -1.54
CA GLY A 84 21.64 -5.88 -0.49
C GLY A 84 20.98 -5.13 0.67
N LYS A 85 21.20 -3.82 0.78
CA LYS A 85 20.55 -2.95 1.78
C LYS A 85 19.05 -2.77 1.46
N PRO A 86 18.20 -2.50 2.46
CA PRO A 86 16.79 -2.17 2.24
C PRO A 86 16.62 -1.06 1.20
N ILE A 87 15.60 -1.18 0.34
CA ILE A 87 15.33 -0.18 -0.69
C ILE A 87 15.02 1.18 -0.04
N THR A 88 15.62 2.24 -0.57
CA THR A 88 15.42 3.58 -0.04
C THR A 88 14.13 4.18 -0.57
N ARG A 89 13.58 5.15 0.18
CA ARG A 89 12.41 5.93 -0.25
C ARG A 89 12.61 6.54 -1.64
N ASN A 90 13.78 7.14 -1.88
CA ASN A 90 14.11 7.73 -3.17
C ASN A 90 14.22 6.67 -4.28
N GLY A 91 14.72 5.47 -3.97
CA GLY A 91 14.77 4.36 -4.91
C GLY A 91 13.40 3.92 -5.38
N VAL A 92 12.46 3.73 -4.44
CA VAL A 92 11.06 3.40 -4.77
C VAL A 92 10.40 4.54 -5.53
N TYR A 93 10.59 5.80 -5.12
CA TYR A 93 10.01 6.94 -5.83
C TYR A 93 10.48 7.00 -7.29
N ARG A 94 11.79 6.92 -7.55
CA ARG A 94 12.34 6.91 -8.92
C ARG A 94 11.83 5.73 -9.74
N MET A 95 11.71 4.55 -9.12
CA MET A 95 11.11 3.38 -9.75
C MET A 95 9.66 3.65 -10.18
N MET A 96 8.84 4.25 -9.31
CA MET A 96 7.44 4.58 -9.61
C MET A 96 7.33 5.61 -10.73
N GLN A 97 8.12 6.68 -10.67
CA GLN A 97 8.16 7.72 -11.70
C GLN A 97 8.51 7.13 -13.06
N LYS A 98 9.50 6.23 -13.12
CA LYS A 98 9.88 5.54 -14.37
C LYS A 98 8.74 4.70 -14.94
N ILE A 99 8.00 3.98 -14.10
CA ILE A 99 6.86 3.17 -14.55
C ILE A 99 5.70 4.08 -14.99
N ALA A 100 5.49 5.21 -14.33
CA ALA A 100 4.44 6.15 -14.68
C ALA A 100 4.68 6.80 -16.04
N ASP A 101 5.91 7.26 -16.28
CA ASP A 101 6.37 7.78 -17.57
C ASP A 101 6.11 6.78 -18.71
N MET A 102 6.51 5.51 -18.50
CA MET A 102 6.28 4.43 -19.46
C MET A 102 4.82 4.07 -19.71
N THR A 103 3.91 4.42 -18.79
CA THR A 103 2.48 4.07 -18.88
C THR A 103 1.58 5.26 -19.13
N GLY A 104 2.16 6.45 -19.37
CA GLY A 104 1.40 7.70 -19.57
C GLY A 104 0.63 8.17 -18.33
N VAL A 105 0.95 7.64 -17.14
CA VAL A 105 0.33 8.11 -15.90
C VAL A 105 1.00 9.43 -15.49
N PRO A 106 0.22 10.48 -15.14
CA PRO A 106 0.78 11.74 -14.70
C PRO A 106 1.78 11.56 -13.56
N LEU A 107 3.00 12.08 -13.75
CA LEU A 107 4.12 11.90 -12.82
C LEU A 107 3.80 12.42 -11.42
N GLU A 108 3.07 13.53 -11.33
CA GLU A 108 2.56 14.10 -10.08
C GLU A 108 1.67 13.14 -9.29
N LYS A 109 0.98 12.21 -9.96
CA LYS A 109 0.10 11.20 -9.34
C LYS A 109 0.85 9.89 -9.04
N ALA A 110 2.08 9.74 -9.53
CA ALA A 110 2.86 8.51 -9.40
C ALA A 110 3.77 8.52 -8.17
N HIS A 111 3.18 8.70 -6.99
CA HIS A 111 3.93 8.74 -5.73
C HIS A 111 3.30 7.85 -4.66
N PRO A 112 4.05 7.46 -3.60
CA PRO A 112 3.59 6.47 -2.63
C PRO A 112 2.31 6.85 -1.89
N HIS A 113 2.07 8.15 -1.67
CA HIS A 113 0.82 8.59 -1.04
C HIS A 113 -0.38 8.28 -1.92
N SER A 114 -0.28 8.37 -3.25
CA SER A 114 -1.38 8.00 -4.16
C SER A 114 -1.83 6.55 -3.99
N PHE A 115 -0.91 5.62 -3.71
CA PHE A 115 -1.26 4.22 -3.41
C PHE A 115 -1.98 4.09 -2.07
N ARG A 116 -1.58 4.87 -1.07
CA ARG A 116 -2.29 4.94 0.22
C ARG A 116 -3.67 5.58 0.08
N HIS A 117 -3.81 6.60 -0.77
CA HIS A 117 -5.11 7.17 -1.13
C HIS A 117 -5.99 6.14 -1.83
N LEU A 118 -5.44 5.38 -2.78
CA LEU A 118 -6.14 4.29 -3.44
C LEU A 118 -6.63 3.26 -2.43
N PHE A 119 -5.76 2.80 -1.51
CA PHE A 119 -6.15 1.87 -0.45
C PHE A 119 -7.32 2.41 0.37
N ALA A 120 -7.23 3.66 0.84
CA ALA A 120 -8.25 4.29 1.66
C ALA A 120 -9.61 4.37 0.94
N LEU A 121 -9.60 4.80 -0.33
CA LEU A 121 -10.81 4.90 -1.15
C LEU A 121 -11.44 3.53 -1.39
N THR A 122 -10.65 2.53 -1.81
CA THR A 122 -11.14 1.16 -2.05
C THR A 122 -11.71 0.54 -0.78
N TYR A 123 -11.06 0.76 0.37
CA TYR A 123 -11.52 0.21 1.65
C TYR A 123 -12.86 0.84 2.08
N ILE A 124 -12.99 2.16 1.98
CA ILE A 124 -14.24 2.86 2.29
C ILE A 124 -15.36 2.44 1.33
N ASP A 125 -15.07 2.32 0.04
CA ASP A 125 -16.06 1.93 -0.95
C ASP A 125 -16.60 0.51 -0.69
N THR A 126 -15.72 -0.40 -0.23
CA THR A 126 -16.05 -1.80 0.02
C THR A 126 -16.75 -2.02 1.37
N TYR A 127 -16.23 -1.44 2.45
CA TYR A 127 -16.66 -1.75 3.81
C TYR A 127 -17.43 -0.62 4.49
N ASN A 128 -17.35 0.61 3.95
CA ASN A 128 -17.99 1.82 4.48
C ASN A 128 -17.71 2.07 5.99
N ASN A 129 -16.57 1.58 6.50
CA ASN A 129 -16.14 1.72 7.90
C ASN A 129 -14.92 2.64 8.02
N ILE A 130 -15.18 3.90 8.40
CA ILE A 130 -14.16 4.96 8.47
C ILE A 130 -13.31 4.84 9.75
N GLY A 131 -13.89 4.35 10.85
CA GLY A 131 -13.20 4.18 12.12
C GLY A 131 -12.10 3.13 12.00
N GLU A 132 -12.46 1.95 11.49
CA GLU A 132 -11.52 0.86 11.26
C GLU A 132 -10.42 1.26 10.25
N LEU A 133 -10.77 2.01 9.19
CA LEU A 133 -9.77 2.54 8.27
C LEU A 133 -8.79 3.49 8.98
N ALA A 134 -9.27 4.36 9.87
CA ALA A 134 -8.41 5.28 10.60
C ALA A 134 -7.42 4.55 11.52
N ASP A 135 -7.86 3.45 12.15
CA ASP A 135 -7.02 2.57 12.96
C ASP A 135 -5.97 1.86 12.10
N ILE A 136 -6.40 1.24 10.99
CA ILE A 136 -5.53 0.56 10.02
C ILE A 136 -4.47 1.54 9.50
N LEU A 137 -4.85 2.77 9.16
CA LEU A 137 -3.94 3.80 8.65
C LEU A 137 -3.14 4.51 9.76
N GLY A 138 -3.51 4.36 11.03
CA GLY A 138 -2.91 5.08 12.15
C GLY A 138 -3.05 6.59 12.03
N HIS A 139 -4.22 7.07 11.62
CA HIS A 139 -4.53 8.49 11.64
C HIS A 139 -4.95 8.88 13.06
N SER A 140 -4.31 9.91 13.60
CA SER A 140 -4.62 10.42 14.96
C SER A 140 -5.93 11.20 15.01
N SER A 141 -6.48 11.57 13.85
CA SER A 141 -7.76 12.27 13.71
C SER A 141 -8.53 11.68 12.54
N LEU A 142 -9.84 11.47 12.74
CA LEU A 142 -10.79 11.11 11.70
C LEU A 142 -10.89 12.20 10.61
N GLU A 143 -10.49 13.43 10.91
CA GLU A 143 -10.48 14.55 9.96
C GLU A 143 -9.52 14.32 8.79
N ILE A 144 -8.35 13.73 9.05
CA ILE A 144 -7.40 13.30 8.01
C ILE A 144 -8.04 12.19 7.17
N THR A 145 -8.84 11.32 7.79
CA THR A 145 -9.58 10.27 7.09
C THR A 145 -10.76 10.85 6.29
N ARG A 146 -11.34 11.98 6.68
CA ARG A 146 -12.38 12.68 5.92
C ARG A 146 -11.90 13.30 4.61
N ILE A 147 -10.60 13.57 4.47
CA ILE A 147 -10.02 14.02 3.19
C ILE A 147 -10.25 12.97 2.08
N TYR A 148 -10.29 11.67 2.43
CA TYR A 148 -10.63 10.59 1.49
C TYR A 148 -12.14 10.47 1.22
N LEU A 149 -12.98 11.11 2.03
CA LEU A 149 -14.45 11.07 1.95
C LEU A 149 -15.03 12.30 1.24
N SER A 150 -14.29 12.93 0.34
CA SER A 150 -14.83 13.97 -0.54
C SER A 150 -15.81 13.35 -1.53
N SER A 151 -16.95 12.87 -1.02
CA SER A 151 -18.05 12.36 -1.83
C SER A 151 -18.80 13.54 -2.41
N SER A 152 -19.06 13.49 -3.72
CA SER A 152 -19.89 14.50 -4.37
C SER A 152 -21.29 14.52 -3.72
N ARG A 153 -21.96 15.66 -3.82
CA ARG A 153 -23.35 15.82 -3.34
C ARG A 153 -24.28 14.74 -3.92
N GLU A 154 -24.01 14.33 -5.16
CA GLU A 154 -24.73 13.28 -5.88
C GLU A 154 -24.51 11.88 -5.28
N GLN A 155 -23.27 11.52 -4.92
CA GLN A 155 -23.00 10.24 -4.26
C GLN A 155 -23.71 10.13 -2.90
N LYS A 156 -23.76 11.23 -2.14
CA LYS A 156 -24.51 11.29 -0.87
C LYS A 156 -26.00 11.09 -1.10
N ARG A 157 -26.57 11.75 -2.11
CA ARG A 157 -27.97 11.60 -2.50
C ARG A 157 -28.29 10.18 -2.96
N ASN A 158 -27.42 9.55 -3.75
CA ASN A 158 -27.59 8.17 -4.20
C ASN A 158 -27.55 7.16 -3.04
N LYS A 159 -26.68 7.38 -2.04
CA LYS A 159 -26.68 6.57 -0.80
C LYS A 159 -27.99 6.74 -0.03
N MET A 160 -28.53 7.97 0.07
CA MET A 160 -29.82 8.22 0.72
C MET A 160 -30.99 7.59 -0.03
N ASN A 161 -31.00 7.65 -1.37
CA ASN A 161 -32.04 7.01 -2.19
C ASN A 161 -32.07 5.48 -2.07
N ARG A 162 -30.97 4.87 -1.59
CA ARG A 162 -30.87 3.42 -1.34
C ARG A 162 -31.31 3.04 0.08
N LEU A 163 -31.66 4.01 0.93
CA LEU A 163 -32.28 3.73 2.21
C LEU A 163 -33.72 3.31 1.95
N ASN A 164 -33.98 2.01 1.96
CA ASN A 164 -35.34 1.47 2.02
C ASN A 164 -35.79 1.51 3.48
N LEU A 165 -36.26 2.69 3.91
CA LEU A 165 -37.03 2.89 5.14
C LEU A 165 -38.49 3.12 4.78
#